data_AF-A0A410YMA5-F1
#
_entry.id   AF-A0A410YMA5-F1
#
_cell.length_a   1.000
_cell.length_b   1.000
_cell.length_c   1.000
_cell.angle_alpha   90.00
_cell.angle_beta   90.00
_cell.angle_gamma   90.00
#
_symmetry.space_group_name_H-M   'P 1'
#
loop_
_entity.id
_entity.type
_entity.pdbx_description
1 polymer ?
#
loop_
_entity_poly.entity_id
_entity_poly.type
_entity_poly.pdbx_seq_one_letter_code
_entity_poly.pdbx_strand_id
1 'polypeptide(L)'
;MDCESEGISVMRSRADGSLEMSHLAAAMPSASFLVVDGDKVYSTLEGSGQVAVFDRDGETLSNVTIAASGGQYPCHITVSDSTVIAANYGTGTLGVLEARGSSAALETRQVLETAGLGPRPQQEGPHAHSSVFVDDNTLLSLDLGADRIRIFSFNDFVLEQVDEVVMPPGFGPRDIVARPDNLFYVLGELGCGFMVFEWRDRRLHKLCSIALPGAVEGDQASAIAISDDGRHAYVGVRHSNVIAILAIADDGRSVAPLTAISCEGNWPRHIILSDGILHVCNQFSNEIASFRIDDNGIPQLIAAPTRVLSPTYLARIA
;
A
#
# COMPACT_ATOMS: atom_id res chain seq x y z
N MET A 1 4.15 16.24 9.75
CA MET A 1 4.98 15.45 8.82
C MET A 1 6.41 15.93 9.01
N ASP A 2 7.03 15.53 10.12
CA ASP A 2 8.44 15.81 10.35
C ASP A 2 9.19 14.55 9.91
N CYS A 3 9.48 14.47 8.62
CA CYS A 3 10.25 13.38 8.04
C CYS A 3 11.74 13.67 8.33
N GLU A 4 12.37 12.91 9.22
CA GLU A 4 13.82 12.99 9.44
C GLU A 4 14.63 12.33 8.32
N SER A 5 13.99 11.55 7.44
CA SER A 5 14.65 10.92 6.30
C SER A 5 14.90 11.90 5.15
N GLU A 6 16.06 11.75 4.49
CA GLU A 6 16.49 12.56 3.35
C GLU A 6 15.83 12.12 2.02
N GLY A 7 15.25 10.92 1.94
CA GLY A 7 14.50 10.46 0.77
C GLY A 7 14.52 8.95 0.53
N ILE A 8 14.79 8.54 -0.71
CA ILE A 8 14.75 7.14 -1.16
C ILE A 8 16.14 6.54 -0.98
N SER A 9 16.23 5.42 -0.25
CA SER A 9 17.48 4.70 0.00
C SER A 9 17.45 3.29 -0.57
N VAL A 10 18.62 2.79 -0.97
CA VAL A 10 18.83 1.39 -1.34
C VAL A 10 19.11 0.58 -0.09
N MET A 11 18.39 -0.54 0.06
CA MET A 11 18.59 -1.52 1.12
C MET A 11 19.18 -2.80 0.53
N ARG A 12 20.04 -3.50 1.28
CA ARG A 12 20.60 -4.80 0.88
C ARG A 12 20.32 -5.85 1.93
N SER A 13 20.09 -7.08 1.50
CA SER A 13 19.99 -8.22 2.40
C SER A 13 21.36 -8.64 2.89
N ARG A 14 21.51 -8.76 4.21
CA ARG A 14 22.66 -9.41 4.85
C ARG A 14 22.57 -10.93 4.66
N ALA A 15 23.64 -11.64 5.02
CA ALA A 15 23.70 -13.09 4.92
C ALA A 15 22.64 -13.82 5.79
N ASP A 16 22.19 -13.21 6.89
CA ASP A 16 21.11 -13.75 7.73
C ASP A 16 19.71 -13.42 7.19
N GLY A 17 19.64 -12.52 6.20
CA GLY A 17 18.44 -12.03 5.56
C GLY A 17 17.85 -10.74 6.14
N SER A 18 18.43 -10.19 7.21
CA SER A 18 18.08 -8.84 7.68
C SER A 18 18.53 -7.77 6.67
N LEU A 19 17.89 -6.61 6.65
CA LEU A 19 18.28 -5.54 5.72
C LEU A 19 19.36 -4.63 6.30
N GLU A 20 20.16 -4.03 5.45
CA GLU A 20 21.06 -2.93 5.78
C GLU A 20 20.97 -1.80 4.78
N MET A 21 21.06 -0.55 5.25
CA MET A 21 21.06 0.60 4.36
C MET A 21 22.39 0.66 3.62
N SER A 22 22.33 0.67 2.28
CA SER A 22 23.52 0.80 1.44
C SER A 22 23.86 2.27 1.21
N HIS A 23 22.96 3.03 0.59
CA HIS A 23 23.18 4.43 0.23
C HIS A 23 21.84 5.13 -0.05
N LEU A 24 21.87 6.47 -0.06
CA LEU A 24 20.75 7.29 -0.51
C LEU A 24 20.72 7.28 -2.05
N ALA A 25 19.64 6.79 -2.65
CA ALA A 25 19.44 6.76 -4.10
C ALA A 25 18.98 8.14 -4.62
N ALA A 26 18.11 8.81 -3.88
CA ALA A 26 17.61 10.13 -4.22
C ALA A 26 17.26 10.94 -2.96
N ALA A 27 17.80 12.16 -2.86
CA ALA A 27 17.39 13.14 -1.87
C ALA A 27 16.02 13.71 -2.27
N MET A 28 14.96 13.10 -1.75
CA MET A 28 13.59 13.37 -2.14
C MET A 28 12.67 13.29 -0.90
N PRO A 29 12.44 14.42 -0.22
CA PRO A 29 11.67 14.44 1.03
C PRO A 29 10.25 13.91 0.85
N SER A 30 9.75 13.18 1.85
CA SER A 30 8.40 12.59 1.87
C SER A 30 8.09 11.64 0.70
N ALA A 31 9.11 10.96 0.15
CA ALA A 31 8.95 9.82 -0.73
C ALA A 31 8.31 8.63 0.02
N SER A 32 6.98 8.60 0.13
CA SER A 32 6.29 7.75 1.11
C SER A 32 5.70 6.44 0.56
N PHE A 33 5.66 6.30 -0.76
CA PHE A 33 5.22 5.10 -1.48
C PHE A 33 5.98 5.01 -2.80
N LEU A 34 6.34 3.79 -3.22
CA LEU A 34 7.15 3.56 -4.42
C LEU A 34 6.50 2.50 -5.32
N VAL A 35 6.58 2.70 -6.63
CA VAL A 35 6.34 1.66 -7.64
C VAL A 35 7.58 1.54 -8.50
N VAL A 36 8.11 0.33 -8.64
CA VAL A 36 9.20 0.02 -9.57
C VAL A 36 8.57 -0.63 -10.80
N ASP A 37 8.76 -0.03 -11.98
CA ASP A 37 8.25 -0.56 -13.24
C ASP A 37 9.36 -0.46 -14.31
N GLY A 38 9.97 -1.60 -14.63
CA GLY A 38 11.11 -1.66 -15.56
C GLY A 38 12.26 -0.73 -15.17
N ASP A 39 12.58 0.18 -16.08
CA ASP A 39 13.63 1.21 -15.96
C ASP A 39 13.12 2.49 -15.30
N LYS A 40 11.96 2.48 -14.63
CA LYS A 40 11.39 3.62 -13.92
C LYS A 40 11.09 3.32 -12.46
N VAL A 41 11.15 4.36 -11.63
CA VAL A 41 10.62 4.36 -10.27
C VAL A 41 9.68 5.54 -10.10
N TYR A 42 8.46 5.27 -9.64
CA TYR A 42 7.43 6.24 -9.34
C TYR A 42 7.35 6.41 -7.83
N SER A 43 7.20 7.64 -7.35
CA SER A 43 7.07 7.94 -5.92
C SER A 43 5.96 8.94 -5.65
N THR A 44 5.21 8.74 -4.57
CA THR A 44 4.46 9.85 -3.98
C THR A 44 5.42 10.78 -3.26
N LEU A 45 5.15 12.08 -3.30
CA LEU A 45 5.79 13.09 -2.47
C LEU A 45 4.71 13.65 -1.55
N GLU A 46 4.40 12.90 -0.49
CA GLU A 46 3.18 13.09 0.31
C GLU A 46 3.09 14.50 0.90
N GLY A 47 4.19 15.00 1.47
CA GLY A 47 4.24 16.31 2.10
C GLY A 47 4.07 17.49 1.14
N SER A 48 4.45 17.35 -0.13
CA SER A 48 4.34 18.43 -1.13
C SER A 48 3.12 18.30 -2.04
N GLY A 49 2.34 17.22 -1.94
CA GLY A 49 1.17 17.02 -2.82
C GLY A 49 1.54 16.63 -4.25
N GLN A 50 2.70 16.00 -4.45
CA GLN A 50 3.25 15.73 -5.78
C GLN A 50 3.51 14.24 -6.01
N VAL A 51 3.78 13.89 -7.27
CA VAL A 51 4.33 12.59 -7.67
C VAL A 51 5.63 12.82 -8.42
N ALA A 52 6.57 11.89 -8.29
CA ALA A 52 7.86 11.91 -8.97
C ALA A 52 8.04 10.63 -9.81
N VAL A 53 8.72 10.75 -10.94
CA VAL A 53 9.21 9.63 -11.75
C VAL A 53 10.69 9.78 -11.97
N PHE A 54 11.44 8.73 -11.72
CA PHE A 54 12.87 8.63 -11.89
C PHE A 54 13.20 7.62 -13.00
N ASP A 55 14.24 7.90 -13.76
CA ASP A 55 14.94 6.87 -14.54
C ASP A 55 15.75 6.00 -13.58
N ARG A 56 15.63 4.68 -13.72
CA ARG A 56 16.30 3.66 -12.92
C ARG A 56 17.31 2.90 -13.78
N ASP A 57 18.57 2.93 -13.36
CA ASP A 57 19.62 2.05 -13.85
C ASP A 57 20.19 1.25 -12.67
N GLY A 58 19.71 0.00 -12.52
CA GLY A 58 20.00 -0.84 -11.37
C GLY A 58 19.53 -0.22 -10.05
N GLU A 59 20.50 0.19 -9.23
CA GLU A 59 20.32 0.85 -7.92
C GLU A 59 20.32 2.40 -8.03
N THR A 60 20.62 2.96 -9.20
CA THR A 60 20.75 4.42 -9.40
C THR A 60 19.44 5.02 -9.89
N LEU A 61 19.05 6.16 -9.30
CA LEU A 61 17.91 6.97 -9.75
C LEU A 61 18.40 8.30 -10.33
N SER A 62 17.87 8.69 -11.48
CA SER A 62 18.25 9.91 -12.20
C SER A 62 17.07 10.53 -12.96
N ASN A 63 17.30 11.67 -13.62
CA ASN A 63 16.33 12.36 -14.50
C ASN A 63 14.92 12.50 -13.90
N VAL A 64 14.83 12.94 -12.65
CA VAL A 64 13.54 13.06 -11.97
C VAL A 64 12.63 14.08 -12.65
N THR A 65 11.40 13.67 -12.93
CA THR A 65 10.29 14.54 -13.30
C THR A 65 9.26 14.54 -12.18
N ILE A 66 8.75 15.74 -11.83
CA ILE A 66 7.78 15.93 -10.76
C ILE A 66 6.54 16.62 -11.32
N ALA A 67 5.35 16.16 -10.92
CA ALA A 67 4.09 16.79 -11.24
C ALA A 67 3.18 16.89 -10.01
N ALA A 68 2.19 17.78 -10.07
CA ALA A 68 1.14 17.82 -9.07
C ALA A 68 0.32 16.53 -9.13
N SER A 69 0.05 15.95 -7.96
CA SER A 69 -0.75 14.72 -7.84
C SER A 69 -2.25 14.93 -8.12
N GLY A 70 -2.71 16.18 -8.22
CA GLY A 70 -4.14 16.49 -8.28
C GLY A 70 -4.83 16.53 -6.92
N GLY A 71 -4.07 16.57 -5.81
CA GLY A 71 -4.65 16.65 -4.47
C GLY A 71 -3.61 16.88 -3.39
N GLN A 72 -4.01 16.62 -2.14
CA GLN A 72 -3.11 16.71 -0.97
C GLN A 72 -2.81 15.32 -0.42
N TYR A 73 -1.58 15.17 0.10
CA TYR A 73 -1.10 13.94 0.72
C TYR A 73 -1.28 12.70 -0.17
N PRO A 74 -0.72 12.68 -1.40
CA PRO A 74 -0.66 11.48 -2.22
C PRO A 74 0.03 10.37 -1.43
N CYS A 75 -0.65 9.24 -1.27
CA CYS A 75 -0.20 8.17 -0.39
C CYS A 75 -0.04 6.82 -1.09
N HIS A 76 -0.53 6.70 -2.33
CA HIS A 76 -0.40 5.50 -3.16
C HIS A 76 -0.38 5.88 -4.64
N ILE A 77 0.36 5.09 -5.43
CA ILE A 77 0.40 5.18 -6.89
C ILE A 77 0.11 3.81 -7.50
N THR A 78 -0.70 3.80 -8.55
CA THR A 78 -0.88 2.65 -9.44
C THR A 78 -0.34 3.01 -10.82
N VAL A 79 0.48 2.14 -11.40
CA VAL A 79 1.06 2.34 -12.73
C VAL A 79 0.57 1.23 -13.67
N SER A 80 0.17 1.61 -14.88
CA SER A 80 -0.17 0.69 -15.97
C SER A 80 0.17 1.37 -17.29
N ASP A 81 1.15 0.81 -18.01
CA ASP A 81 1.78 1.45 -19.17
C ASP A 81 2.22 2.90 -18.85
N SER A 82 1.72 3.89 -19.59
CA SER A 82 1.97 5.31 -19.35
C SER A 82 1.01 5.94 -18.33
N THR A 83 0.05 5.19 -17.80
CA THR A 83 -0.94 5.70 -16.84
C THR A 83 -0.40 5.66 -15.43
N VAL A 84 -0.53 6.78 -14.72
CA VAL A 84 -0.22 6.90 -13.29
C VAL A 84 -1.46 7.39 -12.56
N ILE A 85 -1.96 6.59 -11.62
CA ILE A 85 -3.08 6.98 -10.75
C ILE A 85 -2.54 7.31 -9.36
N ALA A 86 -2.70 8.57 -8.93
CA ALA A 86 -2.34 9.01 -7.59
C ALA A 86 -3.58 9.05 -6.67
N ALA A 87 -3.54 8.34 -5.55
CA ALA A 87 -4.57 8.43 -4.50
C ALA A 87 -4.19 9.50 -3.48
N ASN A 88 -4.97 10.58 -3.43
CA ASN A 88 -4.71 11.73 -2.59
C ASN A 88 -5.52 11.65 -1.30
N TYR A 89 -4.87 11.27 -0.20
CA TYR A 89 -5.52 11.05 1.09
C TYR A 89 -6.19 12.32 1.59
N GLY A 90 -5.50 13.46 1.57
CA GLY A 90 -5.96 14.70 2.21
C GLY A 90 -7.20 15.30 1.55
N THR A 91 -7.37 15.12 0.25
CA THR A 91 -8.49 15.66 -0.52
C THR A 91 -9.52 14.62 -0.96
N GLY A 92 -9.21 13.33 -0.84
CA GLY A 92 -10.06 12.26 -1.35
C GLY A 92 -10.10 12.15 -2.88
N THR A 93 -9.20 12.85 -3.59
CA THR A 93 -9.18 12.89 -5.05
C THR A 93 -8.35 11.75 -5.64
N LEU A 94 -8.68 11.36 -6.87
CA LEU A 94 -7.81 10.55 -7.72
C LEU A 94 -7.20 11.44 -8.81
N GLY A 95 -5.87 11.54 -8.83
CA GLY A 95 -5.16 12.17 -9.94
C GLY A 95 -4.84 11.14 -11.01
N VAL A 96 -5.23 11.41 -12.26
CA VAL A 96 -4.83 10.61 -13.42
C VAL A 96 -3.76 11.40 -14.18
N LEU A 97 -2.58 10.81 -14.30
CA LEU A 97 -1.46 11.40 -15.01
C LEU A 97 -1.00 10.47 -16.14
N GLU A 98 -0.40 11.08 -17.15
CA GLU A 98 0.27 10.40 -18.25
C GLU A 98 1.78 10.62 -18.12
N ALA A 99 2.55 9.53 -18.12
CA ALA A 99 4.00 9.52 -18.20
C ALA A 99 4.43 9.36 -19.67
N ARG A 100 4.83 10.46 -20.31
CA ARG A 100 5.21 10.48 -21.74
C ARG A 100 6.71 10.39 -21.98
N GLY A 101 7.10 9.52 -22.91
CA GLY A 101 8.41 9.49 -23.56
C GLY A 101 9.56 9.01 -22.66
N SER A 102 10.77 8.93 -23.23
CA SER A 102 11.95 8.41 -22.53
C SER A 102 12.39 9.28 -21.35
N SER A 103 12.09 10.58 -21.38
CA SER A 103 12.35 11.53 -20.28
C SER A 103 11.18 11.73 -19.32
N ALA A 104 10.13 10.88 -19.42
CA ALA A 104 8.94 10.84 -18.57
C ALA A 104 8.39 12.22 -18.18
N ALA A 105 7.91 13.00 -19.16
CA ALA A 105 7.08 14.15 -18.83
C ALA A 105 5.80 13.64 -18.13
N LEU A 106 5.49 14.19 -16.96
CA LEU A 106 4.28 13.85 -16.21
C LEU A 106 3.22 14.94 -16.43
N GLU A 107 2.14 14.59 -17.10
CA GLU A 107 1.03 15.50 -17.39
C GLU A 107 -0.22 15.05 -16.63
N THR A 108 -0.80 15.92 -15.81
CA THR A 108 -2.12 15.65 -15.20
C THR A 108 -3.21 15.72 -16.26
N ARG A 109 -3.91 14.61 -16.47
CA ARG A 109 -4.98 14.46 -17.46
C ARG A 109 -6.36 14.64 -16.85
N GLN A 110 -6.53 14.18 -15.61
CA GLN A 110 -7.77 14.33 -14.85
C GLN A 110 -7.46 14.48 -13.36
N VAL A 111 -8.28 15.27 -12.68
CA VAL A 111 -8.41 15.24 -11.22
C VAL A 111 -9.85 14.90 -10.92
N LEU A 112 -10.08 13.71 -10.37
CA LEU A 112 -11.41 13.22 -10.06
C LEU A 112 -11.71 13.47 -8.58
N GLU A 113 -12.67 14.36 -8.33
CA GLU A 113 -13.23 14.57 -7.01
C GLU A 113 -14.18 13.43 -6.65
N THR A 114 -14.13 13.01 -5.39
CA THR A 114 -15.07 12.07 -4.81
C THR A 114 -15.79 12.72 -3.64
N ALA A 115 -16.85 12.09 -3.15
CA ALA A 115 -17.64 12.62 -2.05
C ALA A 115 -18.13 11.49 -1.14
N GLY A 116 -18.38 11.82 0.11
CA GLY A 116 -18.81 10.87 1.13
C GLY A 116 -18.13 11.15 2.45
N LEU A 117 -18.64 10.50 3.49
CA LEU A 117 -18.11 10.54 4.85
C LEU A 117 -18.52 9.25 5.56
N GLY A 118 -17.90 9.01 6.71
CA GLY A 118 -18.15 7.85 7.56
C GLY A 118 -18.36 8.27 9.03
N PRO A 119 -18.63 7.30 9.91
CA PRO A 119 -18.98 7.59 11.30
C PRO A 119 -17.78 7.91 12.21
N ARG A 120 -16.54 7.62 11.79
CA ARG A 120 -15.34 7.80 12.62
C ARG A 120 -14.80 9.24 12.53
N PRO A 121 -14.02 9.70 13.54
CA PRO A 121 -13.40 11.03 13.49
C PRO A 121 -12.45 11.27 12.30
N GLN A 122 -11.87 10.21 11.72
CA GLN A 122 -11.01 10.23 10.54
C GLN A 122 -11.79 10.13 9.21
N GLN A 123 -13.11 10.25 9.27
CA GLN A 123 -14.02 10.04 8.14
C GLN A 123 -14.92 11.27 7.96
N GLU A 124 -14.36 12.46 8.15
CA GLU A 124 -15.04 13.75 7.98
C GLU A 124 -15.29 14.11 6.50
N GLY A 125 -14.63 13.41 5.59
CA GLY A 125 -14.74 13.56 4.14
C GLY A 125 -14.13 12.34 3.44
N PRO A 126 -14.00 12.37 2.10
CA PRO A 126 -13.36 11.29 1.36
C PRO A 126 -11.84 11.27 1.60
N HIS A 127 -11.28 10.06 1.66
CA HIS A 127 -9.83 9.83 1.79
C HIS A 127 -9.42 8.65 0.89
N ALA A 128 -9.06 8.96 -0.36
CA ALA A 128 -8.57 7.97 -1.31
C ALA A 128 -7.21 7.44 -0.85
N HIS A 129 -7.11 6.14 -0.60
CA HIS A 129 -5.91 5.55 0.00
C HIS A 129 -5.15 4.61 -0.93
N SER A 130 -5.84 3.78 -1.72
CA SER A 130 -5.19 2.86 -2.66
C SER A 130 -6.07 2.61 -3.88
N SER A 131 -5.45 2.15 -4.96
CA SER A 131 -6.17 1.75 -6.17
C SER A 131 -5.49 0.57 -6.83
N VAL A 132 -6.23 -0.14 -7.68
CA VAL A 132 -5.69 -1.26 -8.47
C VAL A 132 -6.51 -1.44 -9.75
N PHE A 133 -5.83 -1.73 -10.86
CA PHE A 133 -6.50 -2.14 -12.09
C PHE A 133 -6.94 -3.60 -11.98
N VAL A 134 -8.20 -3.86 -12.28
CA VAL A 134 -8.75 -5.23 -12.41
C VAL A 134 -8.46 -5.78 -13.81
N ASP A 135 -8.58 -4.90 -14.79
CA ASP A 135 -8.28 -5.09 -16.20
C ASP A 135 -7.90 -3.73 -16.79
N ASP A 136 -7.53 -3.69 -18.08
CA ASP A 136 -7.09 -2.48 -18.79
C ASP A 136 -8.10 -1.32 -18.73
N ASN A 137 -9.38 -1.61 -18.45
CA ASN A 137 -10.48 -0.66 -18.53
C ASN A 137 -11.22 -0.47 -17.21
N THR A 138 -10.76 -1.08 -16.12
CA THR A 138 -11.49 -1.08 -14.84
C THR A 138 -10.53 -0.87 -13.67
N LEU A 139 -10.76 0.20 -12.92
CA LEU A 139 -9.99 0.56 -11.73
C LEU A 139 -10.87 0.45 -10.48
N LEU A 140 -10.34 -0.18 -9.43
CA LEU A 140 -10.87 -0.09 -8.07
C LEU A 140 -10.11 0.97 -7.29
N SER A 141 -10.80 1.76 -6.47
CA SER A 141 -10.16 2.63 -5.48
C SER A 141 -10.80 2.48 -4.11
N LEU A 142 -9.96 2.44 -3.08
CA LEU A 142 -10.37 2.42 -1.69
C LEU A 142 -10.46 3.85 -1.14
N ASP A 143 -11.65 4.20 -0.65
CA ASP A 143 -11.93 5.47 0.01
C ASP A 143 -12.19 5.20 1.49
N LEU A 144 -11.15 5.42 2.29
CA LEU A 144 -11.15 5.24 3.74
C LEU A 144 -12.21 6.12 4.39
N GLY A 145 -12.27 7.37 3.95
CA GLY A 145 -13.12 8.41 4.50
C GLY A 145 -14.61 8.16 4.26
N ALA A 146 -14.96 7.56 3.12
CA ALA A 146 -16.36 7.31 2.76
C ALA A 146 -16.86 5.88 3.05
N ASP A 147 -16.01 4.97 3.55
CA ASP A 147 -16.33 3.53 3.62
C ASP A 147 -16.76 2.97 2.24
N ARG A 148 -15.96 3.23 1.19
CA ARG A 148 -16.27 2.77 -0.18
C ARG A 148 -15.11 2.06 -0.85
N ILE A 149 -15.46 1.03 -1.63
CA ILE A 149 -14.65 0.62 -2.78
C ILE A 149 -15.34 1.19 -4.01
N ARG A 150 -14.72 2.16 -4.66
CA ARG A 150 -15.23 2.78 -5.89
C ARG A 150 -14.77 1.98 -7.10
N ILE A 151 -15.68 1.80 -8.06
CA ILE A 151 -15.41 1.08 -9.30
C ILE A 151 -15.51 2.09 -10.44
N PHE A 152 -14.42 2.23 -11.19
CA PHE A 152 -14.33 3.16 -12.31
C PHE A 152 -14.12 2.40 -13.61
N SER A 153 -14.78 2.84 -14.68
CA SER A 153 -14.28 2.58 -16.03
C SER A 153 -13.13 3.51 -16.33
N PHE A 154 -12.11 2.99 -17.02
CA PHE A 154 -10.95 3.73 -17.48
C PHE A 154 -10.89 3.72 -19.01
N ASN A 155 -10.74 4.90 -19.61
CA ASN A 155 -10.53 5.06 -21.04
C ASN A 155 -9.72 6.34 -21.31
N ASP A 156 -8.56 6.21 -21.97
CA ASP A 156 -7.69 7.32 -22.38
C ASP A 156 -7.47 8.37 -21.28
N PHE A 157 -6.95 7.93 -20.12
CA PHE A 157 -6.68 8.78 -18.95
C PHE A 157 -7.91 9.44 -18.32
N VAL A 158 -9.11 8.95 -18.63
CA VAL A 158 -10.37 9.37 -18.00
C VAL A 158 -10.95 8.22 -17.19
N LEU A 159 -11.12 8.47 -15.90
CA LEU A 159 -11.91 7.66 -14.98
C LEU A 159 -13.34 8.19 -14.88
N GLU A 160 -14.30 7.29 -14.99
CA GLU A 160 -15.72 7.54 -14.74
C GLU A 160 -16.23 6.53 -13.71
N GLN A 161 -16.86 6.99 -12.63
CA GLN A 161 -17.39 6.08 -11.61
C GLN A 161 -18.61 5.37 -12.17
N VAL A 162 -18.56 4.04 -12.24
CA VAL A 162 -19.64 3.21 -12.79
C VAL A 162 -20.39 2.42 -11.73
N ASP A 163 -19.76 2.15 -10.58
CA ASP A 163 -20.37 1.42 -9.47
C ASP A 163 -19.59 1.70 -8.16
N GLU A 164 -20.11 1.24 -7.02
CA GLU A 164 -19.42 1.25 -5.74
C GLU A 164 -19.88 0.11 -4.82
N VAL A 165 -18.98 -0.32 -3.93
CA VAL A 165 -19.31 -1.20 -2.81
C VAL A 165 -19.31 -0.38 -1.52
N VAL A 166 -20.45 -0.39 -0.83
CA VAL A 166 -20.58 0.17 0.53
C VAL A 166 -19.95 -0.78 1.53
N MET A 167 -18.93 -0.31 2.24
CA MET A 167 -18.28 -1.06 3.32
C MET A 167 -19.05 -0.87 4.64
N PRO A 168 -18.87 -1.76 5.63
CA PRO A 168 -19.45 -1.55 6.95
C PRO A 168 -19.05 -0.19 7.53
N PRO A 169 -19.94 0.53 8.23
CA PRO A 169 -19.63 1.85 8.78
C PRO A 169 -18.41 1.82 9.73
N GLY A 170 -17.44 2.68 9.48
CA GLY A 170 -16.20 2.78 10.24
C GLY A 170 -15.18 1.68 9.92
N PHE A 171 -15.30 1.02 8.77
CA PHE A 171 -14.33 0.03 8.30
C PHE A 171 -13.05 0.70 7.81
N GLY A 172 -13.18 1.78 7.04
CA GLY A 172 -12.10 2.56 6.47
C GLY A 172 -11.21 1.75 5.54
N PRO A 173 -11.68 1.34 4.34
CA PRO A 173 -10.87 0.53 3.42
C PRO A 173 -9.59 1.28 3.03
N ARG A 174 -8.44 0.61 3.16
CA ARG A 174 -7.12 1.25 3.11
C ARG A 174 -6.16 0.61 2.12
N ASP A 175 -5.98 -0.71 2.21
CA ASP A 175 -5.01 -1.45 1.40
C ASP A 175 -5.70 -2.61 0.66
N ILE A 176 -5.19 -2.96 -0.52
CA ILE A 176 -5.76 -3.98 -1.40
C ILE A 176 -4.67 -4.83 -2.05
N VAL A 177 -4.83 -6.15 -2.00
CA VAL A 177 -4.03 -7.09 -2.79
C VAL A 177 -4.91 -7.76 -3.83
N ALA A 178 -4.59 -7.56 -5.10
CA ALA A 178 -5.18 -8.30 -6.21
C ALA A 178 -4.45 -9.64 -6.39
N ARG A 179 -5.21 -10.72 -6.56
CA ARG A 179 -4.69 -12.06 -6.81
C ARG A 179 -5.02 -12.53 -8.24
N PRO A 180 -4.24 -13.48 -8.81
CA PRO A 180 -4.45 -13.98 -10.17
C PRO A 180 -5.80 -14.69 -10.42
N ASP A 181 -6.51 -15.07 -9.37
CA ASP A 181 -7.77 -15.84 -9.37
C ASP A 181 -9.01 -14.94 -9.28
N ASN A 182 -8.89 -13.67 -9.70
CA ASN A 182 -9.91 -12.61 -9.54
C ASN A 182 -10.30 -12.35 -8.08
N LEU A 183 -9.47 -12.76 -7.12
CA LEU A 183 -9.68 -12.46 -5.72
C LEU A 183 -9.01 -11.15 -5.33
N PHE A 184 -9.65 -10.43 -4.42
CA PHE A 184 -9.16 -9.19 -3.87
C PHE A 184 -9.23 -9.26 -2.35
N TYR A 185 -8.12 -8.98 -1.70
CA TYR A 185 -8.03 -8.90 -0.25
C TYR A 185 -7.99 -7.45 0.17
N VAL A 186 -9.01 -7.03 0.91
CA VAL A 186 -9.22 -5.63 1.29
C VAL A 186 -9.09 -5.49 2.81
N LEU A 187 -8.22 -4.57 3.21
CA LEU A 187 -7.95 -4.25 4.61
C LEU A 187 -8.69 -2.97 5.01
N GLY A 188 -9.40 -3.02 6.12
CA GLY A 188 -9.98 -1.85 6.78
C GLY A 188 -9.04 -1.32 7.87
N GLU A 189 -8.58 -0.09 7.72
CA GLU A 189 -7.72 0.60 8.69
C GLU A 189 -8.43 0.78 10.03
N LEU A 190 -9.58 1.46 10.02
CA LEU A 190 -10.26 1.93 11.22
C LEU A 190 -11.05 0.81 11.91
N GLY A 191 -11.51 -0.16 11.12
CA GLY A 191 -12.24 -1.33 11.61
C GLY A 191 -11.35 -2.50 12.00
N CYS A 192 -10.04 -2.46 11.69
CA CYS A 192 -9.11 -3.58 11.84
C CYS A 192 -9.70 -4.91 11.34
N GLY A 193 -10.27 -4.87 10.13
CA GLY A 193 -10.95 -6.01 9.52
C GLY A 193 -10.35 -6.37 8.17
N PHE A 194 -10.43 -7.65 7.83
CA PHE A 194 -9.96 -8.20 6.56
C PHE A 194 -11.15 -8.79 5.80
N MET A 195 -11.28 -8.41 4.53
CA MET A 195 -12.36 -8.90 3.67
C MET A 195 -11.81 -9.50 2.39
N VAL A 196 -12.43 -10.59 1.96
CA VAL A 196 -12.14 -11.24 0.68
C VAL A 196 -13.28 -10.95 -0.28
N PHE A 197 -12.93 -10.53 -1.47
CA PHE A 197 -13.85 -10.31 -2.58
C PHE A 197 -13.45 -11.14 -3.80
N GLU A 198 -14.43 -11.48 -4.62
CA GLU A 198 -14.23 -12.05 -5.96
C GLU A 198 -14.79 -11.07 -6.99
N TRP A 199 -14.01 -10.79 -8.03
CA TRP A 199 -14.48 -10.08 -9.20
C TRP A 199 -15.13 -11.04 -10.18
N ARG A 200 -16.43 -10.86 -10.41
CA ARG A 200 -17.19 -11.59 -11.43
C ARG A 200 -18.33 -10.72 -11.92
N ASP A 201 -18.75 -10.91 -13.18
CA ASP A 201 -19.87 -10.17 -13.77
C ASP A 201 -19.71 -8.63 -13.66
N ARG A 202 -18.47 -8.15 -13.77
CA ARG A 202 -18.06 -6.75 -13.60
C ARG A 202 -18.43 -6.15 -12.23
N ARG A 203 -18.47 -6.97 -11.18
CA ARG A 203 -18.80 -6.58 -9.81
C ARG A 203 -17.91 -7.26 -8.78
N LEU A 204 -17.74 -6.61 -7.65
CA LEU A 204 -17.10 -7.19 -6.47
C LEU A 204 -18.13 -7.92 -5.61
N HIS A 205 -17.92 -9.22 -5.41
CA HIS A 205 -18.72 -10.05 -4.53
C HIS A 205 -17.95 -10.37 -3.26
N LYS A 206 -18.46 -9.91 -2.12
CA LYS A 206 -17.86 -10.25 -0.81
C LYS A 206 -18.01 -11.75 -0.54
N LEU A 207 -16.90 -12.42 -0.28
CA LEU A 207 -16.83 -13.83 0.06
C LEU A 207 -16.77 -14.05 1.58
N CYS A 208 -15.87 -13.34 2.26
CA CYS A 208 -15.75 -13.42 3.71
C CYS A 208 -15.29 -12.10 4.34
N SER A 209 -15.46 -12.00 5.66
CA SER A 209 -15.01 -10.87 6.46
C SER A 209 -14.67 -11.37 7.86
N ILE A 210 -13.49 -11.02 8.36
CA ILE A 210 -13.02 -11.36 9.71
C ILE A 210 -12.39 -10.14 10.38
N ALA A 211 -12.35 -10.15 11.71
CA ALA A 211 -11.52 -9.22 12.48
C ALA A 211 -10.06 -9.73 12.51
N LEU A 212 -9.10 -8.81 12.57
CA LEU A 212 -7.69 -9.17 12.71
C LEU A 212 -7.39 -9.71 14.12
N PRO A 213 -6.66 -10.83 14.26
CA PRO A 213 -6.19 -11.29 15.56
C PRO A 213 -5.25 -10.26 16.20
N GLY A 214 -5.32 -10.13 17.53
CA GLY A 214 -4.47 -9.21 18.31
C GLY A 214 -4.86 -7.74 18.24
N ALA A 215 -5.76 -7.34 17.33
CA ALA A 215 -6.24 -5.96 17.27
C ALA A 215 -7.20 -5.65 18.44
N VAL A 216 -7.10 -4.43 18.96
CA VAL A 216 -7.99 -3.88 19.99
C VAL A 216 -8.67 -2.60 19.51
N GLU A 217 -9.65 -2.10 20.27
CA GLU A 217 -10.34 -0.85 19.92
C GLU A 217 -9.36 0.33 19.84
N GLY A 218 -9.40 1.06 18.74
CA GLY A 218 -8.51 2.20 18.47
C GLY A 218 -7.28 1.86 17.63
N ASP A 219 -6.99 0.59 17.39
CA ASP A 219 -5.94 0.18 16.46
C ASP A 219 -6.23 0.60 15.02
N GLN A 220 -5.15 0.71 14.24
CA GLN A 220 -5.22 1.07 12.83
C GLN A 220 -4.40 0.09 11.98
N ALA A 221 -5.07 -0.72 11.17
CA ALA A 221 -4.38 -1.63 10.25
C ALA A 221 -3.68 -0.86 9.12
N SER A 222 -2.58 -1.40 8.57
CA SER A 222 -1.67 -0.62 7.71
C SER A 222 -1.17 -1.27 6.43
N ALA A 223 -0.94 -2.57 6.34
CA ALA A 223 -0.43 -3.16 5.10
C ALA A 223 -0.73 -4.64 5.06
N ILE A 224 -0.87 -5.20 3.87
CA ILE A 224 -1.02 -6.64 3.63
C ILE A 224 0.22 -7.16 2.89
N ALA A 225 0.84 -8.22 3.42
CA ALA A 225 1.77 -9.06 2.65
C ALA A 225 1.24 -10.50 2.59
N ILE A 226 1.35 -11.14 1.44
CA ILE A 226 0.91 -12.53 1.22
C ILE A 226 2.14 -13.42 1.09
N SER A 227 2.08 -14.62 1.68
CA SER A 227 3.12 -15.62 1.53
C SER A 227 3.27 -16.10 0.10
N ASP A 228 4.49 -16.49 -0.30
CA ASP A 228 4.76 -16.98 -1.67
C ASP A 228 3.92 -18.21 -2.05
N ASP A 229 3.55 -19.02 -1.05
CA ASP A 229 2.65 -20.17 -1.22
C ASP A 229 1.16 -19.82 -1.21
N GLY A 230 0.81 -18.55 -0.98
CA GLY A 230 -0.56 -18.04 -0.93
C GLY A 230 -1.38 -18.49 0.28
N ARG A 231 -0.76 -19.12 1.30
CA ARG A 231 -1.43 -19.71 2.47
C ARG A 231 -1.51 -18.80 3.70
N HIS A 232 -0.78 -17.70 3.73
CA HIS A 232 -0.78 -16.77 4.85
C HIS A 232 -0.90 -15.32 4.39
N ALA A 233 -1.60 -14.52 5.17
CA ALA A 233 -1.56 -13.06 5.09
C ALA A 233 -0.96 -12.49 6.38
N TYR A 234 -0.07 -11.51 6.22
CA TYR A 234 0.56 -10.76 7.29
C TYR A 234 0.07 -9.33 7.23
N VAL A 235 -0.47 -8.84 8.34
CA VAL A 235 -1.10 -7.53 8.41
C VAL A 235 -0.47 -6.69 9.51
N GLY A 236 0.03 -5.51 9.14
CA GLY A 236 0.52 -4.55 10.13
C GLY A 236 -0.64 -3.90 10.89
N VAL A 237 -0.52 -3.79 12.21
CA VAL A 237 -1.50 -3.12 13.07
C VAL A 237 -0.77 -2.11 13.95
N ARG A 238 -1.07 -0.82 13.74
CA ARG A 238 -0.53 0.32 14.48
C ARG A 238 -1.26 0.47 15.82
N HIS A 239 -0.62 1.21 16.73
CA HIS A 239 -0.96 1.35 18.15
C HIS A 239 -0.58 0.11 18.98
N SER A 240 -1.25 -1.02 18.78
CA SER A 240 -0.82 -2.30 19.39
C SER A 240 0.56 -2.76 18.91
N ASN A 241 1.02 -2.27 17.75
CA ASN A 241 2.34 -2.56 17.19
C ASN A 241 2.58 -4.07 17.01
N VAL A 242 1.62 -4.71 16.32
CA VAL A 242 1.64 -6.14 16.05
C VAL A 242 1.56 -6.43 14.55
N ILE A 243 2.01 -7.63 14.19
CA ILE A 243 1.76 -8.29 12.91
C ILE A 243 0.65 -9.32 13.17
N ALA A 244 -0.54 -9.05 12.66
CA ALA A 244 -1.64 -10.00 12.65
C ALA A 244 -1.43 -11.02 11.53
N ILE A 245 -1.59 -12.30 11.84
CA ILE A 245 -1.33 -13.42 10.92
C ILE A 245 -2.64 -14.15 10.67
N LEU A 246 -2.98 -14.32 9.40
CA LEU A 246 -4.17 -15.02 8.94
C LEU A 246 -3.77 -16.25 8.13
N ALA A 247 -4.47 -17.36 8.33
CA ALA A 247 -4.41 -18.50 7.43
C ALA A 247 -5.38 -18.28 6.27
N ILE A 248 -4.95 -18.59 5.05
CA ILE A 248 -5.73 -18.50 3.82
C ILE A 248 -6.03 -19.94 3.39
N ALA A 249 -7.30 -20.22 3.07
CA ALA A 249 -7.68 -21.52 2.52
C ALA A 249 -7.00 -21.77 1.16
N ASP A 250 -6.84 -23.02 0.78
CA ASP A 250 -6.17 -23.41 -0.48
C ASP A 250 -6.79 -22.76 -1.73
N ASP A 251 -8.09 -22.47 -1.70
CA ASP A 251 -8.81 -21.79 -2.79
C ASP A 251 -8.71 -20.26 -2.74
N GLY A 252 -8.09 -19.69 -1.72
CA GLY A 252 -7.95 -18.26 -1.49
C GLY A 252 -9.23 -17.54 -1.04
N ARG A 253 -10.38 -18.23 -1.00
CA ARG A 253 -11.72 -17.61 -0.87
C ARG A 253 -12.17 -17.37 0.55
N SER A 254 -11.47 -17.94 1.53
CA SER A 254 -11.73 -17.75 2.95
C SER A 254 -10.44 -17.60 3.74
N VAL A 255 -10.54 -16.90 4.86
CA VAL A 255 -9.43 -16.67 5.78
C VAL A 255 -9.85 -16.97 7.21
N ALA A 256 -8.90 -17.40 8.03
CA ALA A 256 -9.08 -17.63 9.45
C ALA A 256 -7.98 -16.90 10.26
N PRO A 257 -8.32 -16.31 11.41
CA PRO A 257 -7.31 -15.73 12.30
C PRO A 257 -6.40 -16.85 12.84
N LEU A 258 -5.09 -16.60 12.83
CA LEU A 258 -4.11 -17.54 13.35
C LEU A 258 -3.53 -17.06 14.68
N THR A 259 -2.80 -15.95 14.66
CA THR A 259 -2.26 -15.30 15.87
C THR A 259 -1.81 -13.88 15.56
N ALA A 260 -1.27 -13.16 16.54
CA ALA A 260 -0.53 -11.93 16.33
C ALA A 260 0.79 -11.98 17.11
N ILE A 261 1.81 -11.33 16.56
CA ILE A 261 3.12 -11.18 17.19
C ILE A 261 3.52 -9.71 17.23
N SER A 262 4.47 -9.36 18.09
CA SER A 262 5.11 -8.04 18.09
C SER A 262 5.68 -7.71 16.71
N CYS A 263 5.55 -6.46 16.25
CA CYS A 263 6.22 -5.97 15.05
C CYS A 263 7.69 -5.57 15.30
N GLU A 264 8.17 -5.74 16.54
CA GLU A 264 9.52 -5.41 17.00
C GLU A 264 9.89 -3.96 16.69
N GLY A 265 8.94 -3.06 16.97
CA GLY A 265 9.11 -1.62 16.83
C GLY A 265 7.81 -0.86 17.06
N ASN A 266 7.69 0.32 16.46
CA ASN A 266 6.52 1.20 16.62
C ASN A 266 6.01 1.68 15.26
N TRP A 267 4.70 1.61 15.08
CA TRP A 267 3.98 2.08 13.90
C TRP A 267 4.38 1.31 12.63
N PRO A 268 4.06 0.01 12.54
CA PRO A 268 4.36 -0.80 11.35
C PRO A 268 3.55 -0.28 10.17
N ARG A 269 4.11 0.65 9.38
CA ARG A 269 3.37 1.37 8.33
C ARG A 269 3.28 0.56 7.03
N HIS A 270 4.27 -0.28 6.79
CA HIS A 270 4.33 -1.15 5.62
C HIS A 270 5.00 -2.47 5.96
N ILE A 271 4.56 -3.53 5.28
CA ILE A 271 5.09 -4.87 5.41
C ILE A 271 5.26 -5.42 3.99
N ILE A 272 6.39 -6.07 3.73
CA ILE A 272 6.64 -6.77 2.47
C ILE A 272 7.28 -8.11 2.74
N LEU A 273 6.93 -9.11 1.92
CA LEU A 273 7.61 -10.39 1.88
C LEU A 273 8.58 -10.42 0.69
N SER A 274 9.84 -10.76 0.96
CA SER A 274 10.86 -11.00 -0.06
C SER A 274 11.67 -12.22 0.31
N ASP A 275 11.70 -13.20 -0.60
CA ASP A 275 12.56 -14.39 -0.50
C ASP A 275 12.37 -15.15 0.82
N GLY A 276 11.10 -15.32 1.24
CA GLY A 276 10.71 -15.98 2.49
C GLY A 276 10.96 -15.17 3.76
N ILE A 277 11.34 -13.89 3.65
CA ILE A 277 11.61 -13.00 4.78
C ILE A 277 10.62 -11.85 4.78
N LEU A 278 9.95 -11.68 5.92
CA LEU A 278 8.99 -10.62 6.15
C LEU A 278 9.73 -9.40 6.71
N HIS A 279 9.66 -8.27 6.01
CA HIS A 279 10.23 -7.01 6.45
C HIS A 279 9.13 -6.06 6.89
N VAL A 280 9.32 -5.40 8.02
CA VAL A 280 8.34 -4.48 8.60
C VAL A 280 8.97 -3.11 8.79
N CYS A 281 8.41 -2.10 8.13
CA CYS A 281 8.79 -0.70 8.26
C CYS A 281 8.11 -0.08 9.49
N ASN A 282 8.84 0.00 10.60
CA ASN A 282 8.38 0.62 11.85
C ASN A 282 8.69 2.12 11.82
N GLN A 283 7.72 2.91 11.37
CA GLN A 283 7.93 4.32 11.03
C GLN A 283 8.39 5.14 12.23
N PHE A 284 7.73 5.01 13.39
CA PHE A 284 7.96 5.90 14.53
C PHE A 284 9.09 5.44 15.45
N SER A 285 9.54 4.19 15.34
CA SER A 285 10.80 3.76 15.97
C SER A 285 12.01 3.92 15.05
N ASN A 286 11.80 4.32 13.79
CA ASN A 286 12.85 4.52 12.78
C ASN A 286 13.70 3.25 12.60
N GLU A 287 13.04 2.12 12.34
CA GLU A 287 13.72 0.85 12.12
C GLU A 287 12.94 -0.06 11.17
N ILE A 288 13.67 -1.01 10.58
CA ILE A 288 13.09 -2.11 9.81
C ILE A 288 13.41 -3.41 10.53
N ALA A 289 12.36 -4.10 10.98
CA ALA A 289 12.47 -5.44 11.55
C ALA A 289 12.36 -6.49 10.43
N SER A 290 13.11 -7.58 10.54
CA SER A 290 13.13 -8.66 9.54
C SER A 290 12.89 -10.01 10.22
N PHE A 291 11.95 -10.77 9.69
CA PHE A 291 11.46 -12.01 10.29
C PHE A 291 11.56 -13.16 9.30
N ARG A 292 12.07 -14.30 9.74
CA ARG A 292 12.01 -15.55 8.99
C ARG A 292 10.68 -16.22 9.30
N ILE A 293 9.97 -16.65 8.27
CA ILE A 293 8.73 -17.41 8.47
C ILE A 293 9.07 -18.85 8.82
N ASP A 294 8.51 -19.37 9.91
CA ASP A 294 8.64 -20.78 10.29
C ASP A 294 7.65 -21.68 9.54
N ASP A 295 7.75 -23.00 9.74
CA ASP A 295 6.94 -24.00 9.04
C ASP A 295 5.42 -23.86 9.30
N ASN A 296 5.02 -23.14 10.35
CA ASN A 296 3.61 -22.87 10.69
C ASN A 296 3.15 -21.50 10.16
N GLY A 297 3.98 -20.81 9.37
CA GLY A 297 3.67 -19.47 8.87
C GLY A 297 3.90 -18.36 9.89
N ILE A 298 4.53 -18.63 11.04
CA ILE A 298 4.77 -17.61 12.08
C ILE A 298 6.11 -16.90 11.83
N PRO A 299 6.13 -15.56 11.74
CA PRO A 299 7.39 -14.83 11.61
C PRO A 299 8.20 -14.87 12.93
N GLN A 300 9.49 -15.18 12.82
CA GLN A 300 10.47 -15.21 13.89
C GLN A 300 11.54 -14.15 13.65
N LEU A 301 11.77 -13.24 14.61
CA LEU A 301 12.74 -12.15 14.45
C LEU A 301 14.14 -12.72 14.16
N ILE A 302 14.79 -12.24 13.10
CA ILE A 302 16.10 -12.72 12.65
C ILE A 302 17.22 -12.11 13.50
N ALA A 303 17.18 -10.80 13.71
CA ALA A 303 18.20 -10.00 14.37
C ALA A 303 17.58 -8.72 14.93
N ALA A 304 18.37 -7.92 15.66
CA ALA A 304 17.95 -6.59 16.08
C ALA A 304 17.49 -5.74 14.87
N PRO A 305 16.37 -4.98 14.98
CA PRO A 305 15.89 -4.14 13.88
C PRO A 305 16.95 -3.18 13.36
N THR A 306 16.97 -2.97 12.05
CA THR A 306 17.95 -2.11 11.39
C THR A 306 17.46 -0.66 11.41
N ARG A 307 18.29 0.25 11.93
CA ARG A 307 18.01 1.68 11.95
C ARG A 307 17.85 2.23 10.53
N VAL A 308 16.69 2.81 10.23
CA VAL A 308 16.38 3.56 9.02
C VAL A 308 15.46 4.70 9.45
N LEU A 309 15.73 5.94 9.04
CA LEU A 309 14.87 7.04 9.50
C LEU A 309 13.50 6.96 8.82
N SER A 310 12.45 6.94 9.64
CA SER A 310 11.03 6.99 9.27
C SER A 310 10.67 6.13 8.03
N PRO A 311 10.97 4.82 8.02
CA PRO A 311 10.70 3.97 6.87
C PRO A 311 9.18 3.84 6.69
N THR A 312 8.70 4.11 5.49
CA THR A 312 7.26 4.11 5.17
C THR A 312 6.88 3.09 4.11
N TYR A 313 7.82 2.68 3.26
CA TYR A 313 7.59 1.73 2.19
C TYR A 313 8.89 1.03 1.78
N LEU A 314 8.79 -0.22 1.30
CA LEU A 314 9.88 -0.96 0.69
C LEU A 314 9.37 -1.51 -0.65
N ALA A 315 10.10 -1.28 -1.72
CA ALA A 315 9.83 -1.87 -3.02
C ALA A 315 10.96 -2.82 -3.41
N ARG A 316 10.62 -3.95 -4.04
CA ARG A 316 11.62 -4.88 -4.57
C ARG A 316 12.22 -4.33 -5.86
N ILE A 317 13.53 -4.46 -5.98
CA ILE A 317 14.30 -4.15 -7.17
C ILE A 317 14.59 -5.52 -7.80
N ALA A 318 13.82 -5.91 -8.82
CA ALA A 318 14.10 -7.12 -9.61
C ALA A 318 15.34 -6.93 -10.49
#